data_AF-A0A2M7QC44-F1
#
_entry.id   AF-A0A2M7QC44-F1
#
_cell.length_a   1.000
_cell.length_b   1.000
_cell.length_c   1.000
_cell.angle_alpha   90.00
_cell.angle_beta   90.00
_cell.angle_gamma   90.00
#
_symmetry.space_group_name_H-M   'P 1'
#
loop_
_entity.id
_entity.type
_entity.pdbx_description
1 polymer ?
#
loop_
_entity_poly.entity_id
_entity_poly.type
_entity_poly.pdbx_seq_one_letter_code
_entity_poly.pdbx_strand_id
1 'polypeptide(L)'
;MKNTKFGFTLIELLIVIALLGALAVGLLAALDPFEQFKKGDDTGVRNTVSEIQGAIIRYYSVKNQMPWGTADLVMTDASSGFSSTINIQNVIDAGELKKDFSTLAGNKLTNITVMGTSEGVTVCFKPLSKSFRSDNNTKYVDTGTTFSSVVNNVANCGNPADATFSCFWCIY
;
A
#
# COMPACT_ATOMS: atom_id res chain seq x y z
N MET A 1 63.74 -7.62 -2.24
CA MET A 1 62.66 -6.95 -3.02
C MET A 1 62.07 -5.85 -2.14
N LYS A 2 62.28 -4.58 -2.48
CA LYS A 2 61.91 -3.42 -1.64
C LYS A 2 60.47 -3.00 -2.01
N ASN A 3 59.52 -3.23 -1.12
CA ASN A 3 58.14 -2.76 -1.28
C ASN A 3 58.07 -1.27 -0.95
N THR A 4 57.97 -0.41 -1.97
CA THR A 4 57.68 1.02 -1.79
C THR A 4 56.18 1.22 -1.63
N LYS A 5 55.73 1.57 -0.42
CA LYS A 5 54.36 2.04 -0.19
C LYS A 5 54.29 3.52 -0.60
N PHE A 6 53.57 3.82 -1.67
CA PHE A 6 53.21 5.19 -2.03
C PHE A 6 52.10 5.66 -1.09
N GLY A 7 52.36 6.73 -0.34
CA GLY A 7 51.38 7.35 0.55
C GLY A 7 50.48 8.31 -0.22
N PHE A 8 49.20 8.37 0.15
CA PHE A 8 48.27 9.40 -0.32
C PHE A 8 48.70 10.78 0.18
N THR A 9 48.67 11.79 -0.68
CA THR A 9 48.93 13.18 -0.27
C THR A 9 47.69 13.78 0.41
N LEU A 10 47.91 14.73 1.32
CA LEU A 10 46.82 15.43 2.01
C LEU A 10 45.89 16.17 1.04
N ILE A 11 46.43 16.72 -0.04
CA ILE A 11 45.65 17.46 -1.04
C ILE A 11 44.74 16.54 -1.85
N GLU A 12 45.22 15.35 -2.22
CA GLU A 12 44.41 14.34 -2.90
C GLU A 12 43.22 13.92 -2.04
N LEU A 13 43.45 13.69 -0.75
CA LEU A 13 42.38 13.29 0.17
C LEU A 13 41.35 14.42 0.35
N LEU A 14 41.79 15.68 0.42
CA LEU A 14 40.91 16.84 0.54
C LEU A 14 40.01 17.03 -0.69
N ILE A 15 40.57 16.90 -1.89
CA ILE A 15 39.79 16.99 -3.14
C ILE A 15 38.76 15.86 -3.21
N VAL A 16 39.15 14.63 -2.82
CA VAL A 16 38.25 13.48 -2.85
C VAL A 16 37.07 13.67 -1.90
N ILE A 17 37.27 14.14 -0.66
CA ILE A 17 36.14 14.38 0.26
C ILE A 17 35.23 15.52 -0.24
N ALA A 18 35.79 16.55 -0.88
CA ALA A 18 35.00 17.63 -1.47
C ALA A 18 34.14 17.12 -2.63
N LEU A 19 34.73 16.31 -3.53
CA LEU A 19 34.01 15.68 -4.64
C LEU A 19 32.94 14.70 -4.16
N LEU A 20 33.27 13.83 -3.20
CA LEU A 20 32.31 12.89 -2.61
C LEU A 20 31.16 13.63 -1.91
N GLY A 21 31.45 14.72 -1.19
CA GLY A 21 30.44 15.55 -0.56
C GLY A 21 29.49 16.19 -1.57
N ALA A 22 30.02 16.79 -2.64
CA ALA A 22 29.21 17.40 -3.70
C ALA A 22 28.32 16.37 -4.43
N LEU A 23 28.88 15.19 -4.76
CA LEU A 23 28.13 14.10 -5.40
C LEU A 23 27.02 13.55 -4.49
N ALA A 24 27.29 13.40 -3.19
CA ALA A 24 26.31 12.91 -2.23
C ALA A 24 25.10 13.86 -2.11
N VAL A 25 25.33 15.18 -2.04
CA VAL A 25 24.25 16.18 -2.00
C VAL A 25 23.46 16.18 -3.31
N GLY A 26 24.15 16.12 -4.45
CA GLY A 26 23.50 16.04 -5.76
C GLY A 26 22.59 14.81 -5.91
N LEU A 27 23.04 13.65 -5.42
CA LEU A 27 22.25 12.41 -5.42
C LEU A 27 21.01 12.51 -4.52
N LEU A 28 21.14 13.09 -3.32
CA LEU A 28 20.02 13.31 -2.40
C LEU A 28 19.03 14.36 -2.91
N ALA A 29 19.45 15.29 -3.77
CA ALA A 29 18.55 16.22 -4.43
C ALA A 29 17.81 15.58 -5.61
N ALA A 30 18.44 14.61 -6.28
CA ALA A 30 17.84 13.90 -7.42
C ALA A 30 16.87 12.78 -6.97
N LEU A 31 17.13 12.14 -5.84
CA LEU A 31 16.24 11.16 -5.22
C LEU A 31 15.35 11.85 -4.20
N ASP A 32 14.03 11.67 -4.26
CA ASP A 32 13.11 12.06 -3.18
C ASP A 32 13.06 10.89 -2.17
N PRO A 33 13.87 10.89 -1.08
CA PRO A 33 13.97 9.75 -0.18
C PRO A 33 12.65 9.46 0.52
N PHE A 34 11.86 10.49 0.81
CA PHE A 34 10.56 10.35 1.45
C PHE A 34 9.55 9.68 0.52
N GLU A 35 9.59 10.00 -0.77
CA GLU A 35 8.78 9.30 -1.77
C GLU A 35 9.13 7.81 -1.86
N GLN A 36 10.42 7.46 -1.75
CA GLN A 36 10.86 6.06 -1.75
C GLN A 36 10.39 5.30 -0.50
N PHE A 37 10.39 5.93 0.68
CA PHE A 37 9.80 5.35 1.89
C PHE A 37 8.29 5.12 1.73
N LYS A 38 7.55 6.10 1.22
CA LYS A 38 6.11 5.97 0.95
C LYS A 38 5.83 4.82 -0.03
N LYS A 39 6.64 4.70 -1.08
CA LYS A 39 6.52 3.61 -2.06
C LYS A 39 6.80 2.24 -1.44
N GLY A 40 7.79 2.16 -0.54
CA GLY A 40 8.07 0.95 0.22
C GLY A 40 6.90 0.55 1.13
N ASP A 41 6.31 1.51 1.83
CA ASP A 41 5.15 1.27 2.69
C ASP A 41 3.92 0.83 1.88
N ASP A 42 3.57 1.57 0.80
CA ASP A 42 2.49 1.22 -0.12
C ASP A 42 2.67 -0.19 -0.72
N THR A 43 3.91 -0.59 -1.01
CA THR A 43 4.22 -1.96 -1.49
C THR A 43 3.91 -3.01 -0.41
N GLY A 44 4.24 -2.71 0.85
CA GLY A 44 3.89 -3.56 1.99
C GLY A 44 2.37 -3.66 2.20
N VAL A 45 1.64 -2.56 2.05
CA VAL A 45 0.18 -2.53 2.14
C VAL A 45 -0.46 -3.30 0.97
N ARG A 46 0.04 -3.13 -0.26
CA ARG A 46 -0.40 -3.90 -1.44
C ARG A 46 -0.33 -5.41 -1.23
N ASN A 47 0.73 -5.90 -0.60
CA ASN A 47 0.87 -7.33 -0.30
C ASN A 47 -0.22 -7.79 0.69
N THR A 48 -0.49 -6.97 1.71
CA THR A 48 -1.54 -7.21 2.72
C THR A 48 -2.93 -7.22 2.07
N VAL A 49 -3.19 -6.27 1.18
CA VAL A 49 -4.41 -6.17 0.36
C VAL A 49 -4.61 -7.41 -0.50
N SER A 50 -3.55 -7.88 -1.16
CA SER A 50 -3.58 -9.09 -1.99
C SER A 50 -3.84 -10.36 -1.17
N GLU A 51 -3.29 -10.43 0.04
CA GLU A 51 -3.52 -11.55 0.97
C GLU A 51 -4.98 -11.61 1.43
N ILE A 52 -5.56 -10.47 1.82
CA ILE A 52 -6.98 -10.37 2.21
C ILE A 52 -7.89 -10.77 1.05
N GLN A 53 -7.72 -10.16 -0.12
CA GLN A 53 -8.55 -10.44 -1.29
C GLN A 53 -8.47 -11.92 -1.68
N GLY A 54 -7.25 -12.46 -1.79
CA GLY A 54 -7.04 -13.85 -2.13
C GLY A 54 -7.67 -14.81 -1.12
N ALA A 55 -7.60 -14.50 0.18
CA ALA A 55 -8.22 -15.32 1.22
C ALA A 55 -9.75 -15.31 1.14
N ILE A 56 -10.37 -14.15 0.86
CA ILE A 56 -11.81 -14.03 0.67
C ILE A 56 -12.27 -14.84 -0.57
N ILE A 57 -11.55 -14.75 -1.69
CA ILE A 57 -11.88 -15.51 -2.91
C ILE A 57 -11.79 -17.02 -2.67
N ARG A 58 -10.74 -17.48 -1.97
CA ARG A 58 -10.62 -18.90 -1.60
C ARG A 58 -11.73 -19.34 -0.64
N TYR A 59 -12.07 -18.52 0.35
CA TYR A 59 -13.19 -18.79 1.23
C TYR A 59 -14.51 -18.95 0.46
N TYR A 60 -14.78 -18.04 -0.49
CA TYR A 60 -15.96 -18.13 -1.36
C TYR A 60 -15.96 -19.45 -2.15
N SER A 61 -14.81 -19.88 -2.67
CA SER A 61 -14.69 -21.13 -3.42
C SER A 61 -15.00 -22.38 -2.57
N VAL A 62 -14.79 -22.32 -1.26
CA VAL A 62 -15.04 -23.44 -0.33
C VAL A 62 -16.47 -23.39 0.25
N LYS A 63 -16.97 -22.19 0.54
CA LYS A 63 -18.24 -21.99 1.25
C LYS A 63 -19.42 -21.62 0.35
N ASN A 64 -19.16 -21.29 -0.92
CA ASN A 64 -20.13 -20.77 -1.89
C ASN A 64 -20.93 -19.55 -1.38
N GLN A 65 -20.30 -18.75 -0.50
CA GLN A 65 -20.85 -17.50 -0.01
C GLN A 65 -19.72 -16.59 0.47
N MET A 66 -19.95 -15.29 0.44
CA MET A 66 -18.98 -14.33 0.98
C MET A 66 -18.94 -14.39 2.52
N PRO A 67 -17.83 -13.97 3.15
CA PRO A 67 -17.72 -13.96 4.61
C PRO A 67 -18.78 -13.09 5.30
N TRP A 68 -19.24 -12.05 4.61
CA TRP A 68 -20.33 -11.15 5.01
C TRP A 68 -21.73 -11.60 4.56
N GLY A 69 -21.86 -12.78 3.95
CA GLY A 69 -23.13 -13.37 3.52
C GLY A 69 -23.59 -12.92 2.13
N THR A 70 -24.89 -12.67 1.97
CA THR A 70 -25.53 -12.35 0.69
C THR A 70 -25.77 -10.85 0.46
N ALA A 71 -25.50 -10.01 1.45
CA ALA A 71 -25.65 -8.57 1.32
C ALA A 71 -24.42 -7.95 0.65
N ASP A 72 -24.59 -6.80 0.01
CA ASP A 72 -23.45 -6.02 -0.47
C ASP A 72 -22.71 -5.39 0.71
N LEU A 73 -21.39 -5.49 0.68
CA LEU A 73 -20.48 -4.85 1.61
C LEU A 73 -20.09 -3.48 1.05
N VAL A 74 -20.60 -2.43 1.68
CA VAL A 74 -20.17 -1.05 1.44
C VAL A 74 -18.72 -0.84 1.91
N MET A 75 -18.09 0.24 1.45
CA MET A 75 -16.71 0.59 1.85
C MET A 75 -16.54 0.52 3.37
N THR A 76 -15.80 -0.48 3.82
CA THR A 76 -15.57 -0.74 5.25
C THR A 76 -14.08 -0.83 5.51
N ASP A 77 -13.59 -0.10 6.52
CA ASP A 77 -12.19 -0.18 6.94
C ASP A 77 -11.88 -1.60 7.46
N ALA A 78 -10.79 -2.19 7.00
CA ALA A 78 -10.39 -3.53 7.38
C ALA A 78 -10.08 -3.64 8.89
N SER A 79 -9.65 -2.54 9.52
CA SER A 79 -9.38 -2.50 10.96
C SER A 79 -10.64 -2.60 11.82
N SER A 80 -11.72 -1.90 11.47
CA SER A 80 -12.96 -1.85 12.26
C SER A 80 -13.96 -2.94 11.86
N GLY A 81 -13.97 -3.33 10.57
CA GLY A 81 -14.86 -4.36 10.04
C GLY A 81 -14.33 -5.79 10.14
N PHE A 82 -13.11 -6.00 10.64
CA PHE A 82 -12.39 -7.28 10.55
C PHE A 82 -13.22 -8.48 11.03
N SER A 83 -13.84 -8.38 12.21
CA SER A 83 -14.51 -9.52 12.87
C SER A 83 -16.04 -9.46 12.84
N SER A 84 -16.64 -8.39 12.32
CA SER A 84 -18.09 -8.17 12.37
C SER A 84 -18.69 -8.02 10.98
N THR A 85 -18.32 -6.96 10.27
CA THR A 85 -18.94 -6.59 8.99
C THR A 85 -18.30 -7.32 7.81
N ILE A 86 -16.96 -7.32 7.74
CA ILE A 86 -16.21 -8.08 6.72
C ILE A 86 -16.14 -9.55 7.14
N ASN A 87 -16.09 -9.81 8.44
CA ASN A 87 -16.08 -11.14 9.05
C ASN A 87 -14.95 -12.05 8.53
N ILE A 88 -13.74 -11.50 8.52
CA ILE A 88 -12.49 -12.23 8.23
C ILE A 88 -12.25 -13.36 9.23
N GLN A 89 -12.86 -13.34 10.42
CA GLN A 89 -12.79 -14.47 11.35
C GLN A 89 -13.30 -15.77 10.72
N ASN A 90 -14.40 -15.72 9.95
CA ASN A 90 -14.88 -16.89 9.21
C ASN A 90 -13.85 -17.39 8.19
N VAL A 91 -13.12 -16.48 7.55
CA VAL A 91 -12.04 -16.79 6.59
C VAL A 91 -10.87 -17.48 7.30
N ILE A 92 -10.50 -17.00 8.49
CA ILE A 92 -9.48 -17.60 9.34
C ILE A 92 -9.92 -18.99 9.84
N ASP A 93 -11.15 -19.13 10.29
CA ASP A 93 -11.70 -20.38 10.83
C ASP A 93 -11.86 -21.44 9.74
N ALA A 94 -12.09 -21.02 8.49
CA ALA A 94 -12.05 -21.89 7.32
C ALA A 94 -10.61 -22.29 6.91
N GLY A 95 -9.58 -21.68 7.51
CA GLY A 95 -8.17 -21.96 7.21
C GLY A 95 -7.60 -21.20 6.01
N GLU A 96 -8.34 -20.23 5.46
CA GLU A 96 -7.94 -19.52 4.23
C GLU A 96 -7.05 -18.30 4.49
N LEU A 97 -6.98 -17.87 5.75
CA LEU A 97 -6.11 -16.81 6.24
C LEU A 97 -5.47 -17.23 7.58
N LYS A 98 -4.24 -16.77 7.83
CA LYS A 98 -3.53 -17.09 9.08
C LYS A 98 -4.20 -16.43 10.28
N LYS A 99 -4.23 -17.13 11.42
CA LYS A 99 -4.80 -16.63 12.69
C LYS A 99 -4.14 -15.34 13.17
N ASP A 100 -2.81 -15.23 13.03
CA ASP A 100 -2.05 -14.07 13.47
C ASP A 100 -1.99 -12.94 12.42
N PHE A 101 -2.74 -13.05 11.33
CA PHE A 101 -2.68 -12.08 10.23
C PHE A 101 -2.99 -10.65 10.71
N SER A 102 -4.01 -10.46 11.54
CA SER A 102 -4.38 -9.13 12.05
C SER A 102 -3.27 -8.51 12.90
N THR A 103 -2.55 -9.32 13.68
CA THR A 103 -1.39 -8.89 14.46
C THR A 103 -0.21 -8.52 13.57
N LEU A 104 0.05 -9.29 12.51
CA LEU A 104 1.14 -9.03 11.57
C LEU A 104 0.87 -7.81 10.67
N ALA A 105 -0.38 -7.63 10.24
CA ALA A 105 -0.80 -6.48 9.45
C ALA A 105 -0.81 -5.20 10.29
N GLY A 106 -1.20 -5.30 11.57
CA GLY A 106 -1.17 -4.20 12.53
C GLY A 106 -1.88 -2.95 12.01
N ASN A 107 -1.23 -1.80 12.15
CA ASN A 107 -1.79 -0.49 11.78
C ASN A 107 -2.04 -0.33 10.26
N LYS A 108 -1.51 -1.21 9.42
CA LYS A 108 -1.76 -1.16 7.97
C LYS A 108 -3.23 -1.38 7.64
N LEU A 109 -3.96 -2.12 8.49
CA LEU A 109 -5.38 -2.40 8.32
C LEU A 109 -6.25 -1.14 8.35
N THR A 110 -5.79 -0.05 8.96
CA THR A 110 -6.50 1.24 8.97
C THR A 110 -6.47 1.92 7.61
N ASN A 111 -5.49 1.60 6.76
CA ASN A 111 -5.37 2.17 5.43
C ASN A 111 -6.03 1.29 4.35
N ILE A 112 -6.60 0.14 4.73
CA ILE A 112 -7.20 -0.84 3.82
C ILE A 112 -8.71 -0.77 3.97
N THR A 113 -9.41 -0.71 2.85
CA THR A 113 -10.86 -0.77 2.77
C THR A 113 -11.28 -1.99 1.97
N VAL A 114 -12.35 -2.64 2.40
CA VAL A 114 -12.96 -3.79 1.72
C VAL A 114 -14.37 -3.43 1.32
N MET A 115 -14.74 -3.85 0.12
CA MET A 115 -16.10 -3.85 -0.39
C MET A 115 -16.35 -5.17 -1.09
N GLY A 116 -17.60 -5.45 -1.37
CA GLY A 116 -17.96 -6.58 -2.19
C GLY A 116 -19.45 -6.69 -2.39
N THR A 117 -19.83 -7.60 -3.26
CA THR A 117 -21.21 -8.03 -3.43
C THR A 117 -21.37 -9.42 -2.84
N SER A 118 -22.46 -10.11 -3.13
CA SER A 118 -22.58 -11.55 -2.86
C SER A 118 -21.60 -12.43 -3.65
N GLU A 119 -20.97 -11.91 -4.72
CA GLU A 119 -20.17 -12.70 -5.67
C GLU A 119 -18.78 -12.12 -5.96
N GLY A 120 -18.56 -10.83 -5.70
CA GLY A 120 -17.28 -10.16 -5.92
C GLY A 120 -16.72 -9.53 -4.65
N VAL A 121 -15.40 -9.37 -4.61
CA VAL A 121 -14.71 -8.62 -3.57
C VAL A 121 -13.82 -7.57 -4.23
N THR A 122 -13.74 -6.39 -3.65
CA THR A 122 -12.77 -5.38 -4.04
C THR A 122 -12.07 -4.90 -2.79
N VAL A 123 -10.74 -5.01 -2.79
CA VAL A 123 -9.92 -4.55 -1.66
C VAL A 123 -9.07 -3.41 -2.14
N CYS A 124 -9.12 -2.30 -1.42
CA CYS A 124 -8.40 -1.10 -1.75
C CYS A 124 -7.53 -0.61 -0.60
N PHE A 125 -6.57 0.25 -0.89
CA PHE A 125 -5.90 1.02 0.13
C PHE A 125 -5.67 2.47 -0.30
N LYS A 126 -5.46 3.34 0.67
CA LYS A 126 -5.12 4.75 0.46
C LYS A 126 -3.62 4.89 0.12
N PRO A 127 -3.24 5.20 -1.14
CA PRO A 127 -1.83 5.27 -1.52
C PRO A 127 -1.16 6.56 -1.03
N LEU A 128 0.05 6.44 -0.47
CA LEU A 128 0.85 7.58 -0.01
C LEU A 128 1.80 8.12 -1.08
N SER A 129 2.39 7.23 -1.86
CA SER A 129 3.33 7.56 -2.94
C SER A 129 2.62 8.11 -4.16
N LYS A 130 3.28 9.02 -4.87
CA LYS A 130 2.91 9.50 -6.20
C LYS A 130 2.78 8.33 -7.18
N SER A 131 3.71 7.35 -7.11
CA SER A 131 3.71 6.23 -8.06
C SER A 131 2.45 5.35 -7.98
N PHE A 132 1.98 5.03 -6.78
CA PHE A 132 0.74 4.30 -6.61
C PHE A 132 -0.48 5.16 -6.92
N ARG A 133 -0.45 6.47 -6.62
CA ARG A 133 -1.52 7.40 -7.01
C ARG A 133 -1.70 7.52 -8.53
N SER A 134 -0.63 7.37 -9.31
CA SER A 134 -0.68 7.36 -10.77
C SER A 134 -0.84 5.96 -11.40
N ASP A 135 -0.99 4.92 -10.59
CA ASP A 135 -1.13 3.54 -11.08
C ASP A 135 -2.51 3.31 -11.71
N ASN A 136 -2.58 2.41 -12.69
CA ASN A 136 -3.82 2.11 -13.42
C ASN A 136 -4.94 1.54 -12.53
N ASN A 137 -4.56 0.88 -11.44
CA ASN A 137 -5.49 0.33 -10.46
C ASN A 137 -5.99 1.38 -9.45
N THR A 138 -5.48 2.61 -9.50
CA THR A 138 -5.98 3.70 -8.66
C THR A 138 -7.26 4.29 -9.23
N LYS A 139 -8.29 4.36 -8.38
CA LYS A 139 -9.64 4.85 -8.68
C LYS A 139 -10.05 5.93 -7.67
N TYR A 140 -11.14 6.62 -7.99
CA TYR A 140 -11.63 7.81 -7.28
C TYR A 140 -13.03 7.57 -6.72
N VAL A 141 -13.30 8.10 -5.53
CA VAL A 141 -14.64 8.10 -4.92
C VAL A 141 -15.09 9.56 -4.80
N ASP A 142 -16.18 9.95 -5.47
CA ASP A 142 -16.53 11.39 -5.55
C ASP A 142 -17.39 11.88 -4.38
N THR A 143 -18.20 11.02 -3.77
CA THR A 143 -18.86 11.30 -2.47
C THR A 143 -19.65 10.06 -2.06
N GLY A 144 -19.25 9.41 -0.97
CA GLY A 144 -20.07 8.39 -0.31
C GLY A 144 -20.10 7.02 -0.99
N THR A 145 -19.42 6.06 -0.37
CA THR A 145 -19.70 4.61 -0.40
C THR A 145 -19.63 3.83 -1.72
N THR A 146 -19.55 4.46 -2.89
CA THR A 146 -19.42 3.77 -4.19
C THR A 146 -18.33 4.40 -5.06
N PHE A 147 -17.45 3.56 -5.62
CA PHE A 147 -16.46 4.00 -6.61
C PHE A 147 -17.18 4.46 -7.87
N SER A 148 -17.08 5.75 -8.20
CA SER A 148 -17.50 6.26 -9.49
C SER A 148 -16.33 6.11 -10.46
N SER A 149 -16.54 5.43 -11.59
CA SER A 149 -15.55 5.16 -12.63
C SER A 149 -15.11 6.41 -13.42
N VAL A 150 -15.00 7.58 -12.77
CA VAL A 150 -14.43 8.77 -13.40
C VAL A 150 -12.92 8.69 -13.26
N VAL A 151 -12.26 8.45 -14.40
CA VAL A 151 -10.81 8.30 -14.53
C VAL A 151 -10.15 9.68 -14.45
N ASN A 152 -9.02 9.79 -13.72
CA ASN A 152 -8.06 10.90 -13.74
C ASN A 152 -8.54 12.28 -13.24
N ASN A 153 -8.96 12.40 -11.97
CA ASN A 153 -9.07 13.72 -11.33
C ASN A 153 -7.87 14.02 -10.41
N VAL A 154 -6.89 14.79 -10.91
CA VAL A 154 -5.69 15.19 -10.16
C VAL A 154 -6.03 15.94 -8.87
N ALA A 155 -7.17 16.62 -8.80
CA ALA A 155 -7.60 17.36 -7.60
C ALA A 155 -7.86 16.44 -6.39
N ASN A 156 -8.28 15.20 -6.64
CA ASN A 156 -8.68 14.24 -5.59
C ASN A 156 -7.54 13.27 -5.21
N CYS A 157 -6.50 13.18 -6.05
CA CYS A 157 -5.28 12.39 -5.85
C CYS A 157 -4.09 13.28 -5.44
N GLY A 158 -4.36 14.45 -4.88
CA GLY A 158 -3.37 15.41 -4.38
C GLY A 158 -2.63 14.90 -3.15
N ASN A 159 -2.36 15.75 -2.17
CA ASN A 159 -1.66 15.31 -0.97
C ASN A 159 -2.55 14.35 -0.15
N PRO A 160 -2.07 13.13 0.22
CA PRO A 160 -2.84 12.19 1.04
C PRO A 160 -3.32 12.73 2.38
N ALA A 161 -2.71 13.81 2.89
CA ALA A 161 -3.15 14.47 4.12
C ALA A 161 -4.35 15.41 3.93
N ASP A 162 -4.72 15.74 2.70
CA ASP A 162 -5.81 16.69 2.43
C ASP A 162 -7.16 16.03 2.70
N ALA A 163 -8.10 16.80 3.27
CA ALA A 163 -9.47 16.33 3.55
C ALA A 163 -10.25 15.98 2.27
N THR A 164 -9.83 16.51 1.13
CA THR A 164 -10.41 16.23 -0.20
C THR A 164 -9.81 14.99 -0.86
N PHE A 165 -8.87 14.30 -0.20
CA PHE A 165 -8.23 13.12 -0.77
C PHE A 165 -9.23 11.96 -0.85
N SER A 166 -9.51 11.48 -2.06
CA SER A 166 -10.50 10.43 -2.30
C SER A 166 -10.03 9.34 -3.27
N CYS A 167 -8.71 9.14 -3.33
CA CYS A 167 -8.08 8.13 -4.19
C CYS A 167 -7.77 6.84 -3.46
N PHE A 168 -8.00 5.72 -4.13
CA PHE A 168 -7.69 4.41 -3.59
C PHE A 168 -7.11 3.51 -4.68
N TRP A 169 -6.05 2.79 -4.36
CA TRP A 169 -5.51 1.73 -5.20
C TRP A 169 -6.28 0.45 -4.91
N CYS A 170 -6.91 -0.14 -5.92
CA CYS A 170 -7.86 -1.25 -5.75
C CYS A 170 -7.49 -2.48 -6.56
N ILE A 171 -7.79 -3.66 -6.02
CA ILE A 171 -7.83 -4.92 -6.75
C ILE A 171 -9.24 -5.52 -6.68
N TYR A 172 -9.63 -6.14 -7.80
CA TYR A 172 -10.95 -6.74 -8.04
C TYR A 172 -10.78 -8.25 -8.15
#